data_AF-A0A410NWL3-F1
#
_entry.id   AF-A0A410NWL3-F1
#
_cell.length_a   1.000
_cell.length_b   1.000
_cell.length_c   1.000
_cell.angle_alpha   90.00
_cell.angle_beta   90.00
_cell.angle_gamma   90.00
#
_symmetry.space_group_name_H-M   'P 1'
#
loop_
_entity.id
_entity.type
_entity.pdbx_description
1 polymer ?
#
loop_
_entity_poly.entity_id
_entity_poly.type
_entity_poly.pdbx_seq_one_letter_code
_entity_poly.pdbx_strand_id
1 'polypeptide(L)'
;MTAWAQSLIRISNYEVETLQKRLAEISARKAEAEMRVAVLDAEAEVERDNARHDSSSGMMLQAYLNGWKQRRADAEAEVAAIAAEEEGARDALTGAFEELKKFEHVAETTRLNKLTAAAKREAAAYDEMGLRRRAEG
;
A
#
# COMPACT_ATOMS: atom_id res chain seq x y z
N MET A 1 12.19 24.00 -9.77
CA MET A 1 12.37 22.53 -9.85
C MET A 1 12.88 22.19 -11.24
N THR A 2 13.72 21.17 -11.43
CA THR A 2 14.13 20.74 -12.78
C THR A 2 13.01 19.95 -13.46
N ALA A 3 12.88 20.05 -14.79
CA ALA A 3 11.84 19.34 -15.54
C ALA A 3 11.94 17.81 -15.37
N TRP A 4 13.16 17.27 -15.28
CA TRP A 4 13.39 15.84 -15.06
C TRP A 4 12.87 15.38 -13.68
N ALA A 5 13.14 16.14 -12.62
CA ALA A 5 12.74 15.78 -11.25
C ALA A 5 11.22 15.80 -11.10
N GLN A 6 10.57 16.82 -11.69
CA GLN A 6 9.11 16.89 -11.72
C GLN A 6 8.50 15.70 -12.50
N SER A 7 9.19 15.21 -13.53
CA SER A 7 8.72 14.04 -14.27
C SER A 7 8.83 12.75 -13.48
N LEU A 8 9.96 12.51 -12.81
CA LEU A 8 10.14 11.32 -11.98
C LEU A 8 9.15 11.29 -10.81
N ILE A 9 9.00 12.42 -10.09
CA ILE A 9 8.02 12.52 -9.00
C ILE A 9 6.60 12.18 -9.48
N ARG A 10 6.21 12.65 -10.67
CA ARG A 10 4.89 12.34 -11.24
C ARG A 10 4.72 10.86 -11.54
N ILE A 11 5.74 10.22 -12.14
CA ILE A 11 5.70 8.79 -12.47
C ILE A 11 5.63 7.96 -11.19
N SER A 12 6.46 8.27 -10.19
CA SER A 12 6.46 7.56 -8.91
C SER A 12 5.17 7.77 -8.11
N ASN A 13 4.57 8.97 -8.16
CA ASN A 13 3.24 9.19 -7.58
C ASN A 13 2.19 8.29 -8.24
N TYR A 14 2.19 8.21 -9.57
CA TYR A 14 1.27 7.33 -10.28
C TYR A 14 1.47 5.85 -9.93
N GLU A 15 2.72 5.42 -9.78
CA GLU A 15 3.06 4.06 -9.35
C GLU A 15 2.53 3.77 -7.93
N VAL A 16 2.75 4.69 -6.98
CA VAL A 16 2.19 4.61 -5.62
C VAL A 16 0.67 4.50 -5.65
N GLU A 17 -0.01 5.38 -6.39
CA GLU A 17 -1.48 5.35 -6.51
C GLU A 17 -1.98 4.02 -7.12
N THR A 18 -1.26 3.49 -8.11
CA THR A 18 -1.58 2.21 -8.74
C THR A 18 -1.44 1.06 -7.75
N LEU A 19 -0.35 1.03 -6.97
CA LEU A 19 -0.11 0.02 -5.95
C LEU A 19 -1.11 0.12 -4.79
N GLN A 20 -1.50 1.33 -4.38
CA GLN A 20 -2.55 1.55 -3.38
C GLN A 20 -3.90 0.96 -3.83
N LYS A 21 -4.31 1.21 -5.07
CA LYS A 21 -5.54 0.64 -5.64
C LYS A 21 -5.48 -0.88 -5.64
N ARG A 22 -4.37 -1.46 -6.11
CA ARG A 22 -4.16 -2.91 -6.10
C ARG A 22 -4.23 -3.49 -4.68
N LEU A 23 -3.60 -2.84 -3.70
CA LEU A 23 -3.65 -3.28 -2.31
C LEU A 23 -5.08 -3.25 -1.75
N ALA A 24 -5.86 -2.22 -2.09
CA ALA A 24 -7.26 -2.12 -1.69
C ALA A 24 -8.11 -3.25 -2.30
N GLU A 25 -7.90 -3.59 -3.57
CA GLU A 25 -8.56 -4.72 -4.24
C GLU A 25 -8.21 -6.07 -3.59
N ILE A 26 -6.93 -6.29 -3.27
CA ILE A 26 -6.48 -7.50 -2.55
C ILE A 26 -7.11 -7.58 -1.16
N SER A 27 -7.14 -6.46 -0.43
CA SER A 27 -7.76 -6.37 0.90
C SER A 27 -9.26 -6.70 0.85
N ALA A 28 -9.97 -6.23 -0.17
CA ALA A 28 -11.38 -6.54 -0.38
C ALA A 28 -11.60 -8.03 -0.67
N ARG A 29 -10.78 -8.63 -1.55
CA ARG A 29 -10.80 -10.08 -1.83
C ARG A 29 -10.54 -10.91 -0.58
N LYS A 30 -9.61 -10.48 0.27
CA LYS A 30 -9.31 -11.16 1.53
C LYS A 30 -10.50 -11.14 2.47
N ALA A 31 -11.14 -9.97 2.65
CA ALA A 31 -12.32 -9.84 3.48
C ALA A 31 -13.48 -10.72 2.99
N GLU A 32 -13.66 -10.84 1.67
CA GLU A 32 -14.64 -11.75 1.09
C GLU A 32 -14.33 -13.22 1.38
N ALA A 33 -13.06 -13.63 1.27
CA ALA A 33 -12.64 -14.99 1.59
C ALA A 33 -12.77 -15.32 3.08
N GLU A 34 -12.43 -14.38 3.96
CA GLU A 34 -12.63 -14.51 5.42
C GLU A 34 -14.13 -14.63 5.76
N MET A 35 -14.99 -13.85 5.09
CA MET A 35 -16.44 -13.95 5.25
C MET A 35 -16.96 -15.33 4.81
N ARG A 36 -16.39 -15.92 3.75
CA ARG A 36 -16.75 -17.28 3.31
C ARG A 36 -16.47 -18.33 4.39
N VAL A 37 -15.34 -18.23 5.09
CA VAL A 37 -15.02 -19.10 6.24
C VAL A 37 -16.06 -18.92 7.35
N ALA A 38 -16.39 -17.67 7.71
CA ALA A 38 -17.37 -17.39 8.75
C ALA A 38 -18.78 -17.93 8.41
N VAL A 39 -19.20 -17.82 7.14
CA VAL A 39 -20.47 -18.39 6.67
C VAL A 39 -20.46 -19.91 6.77
N LEU A 40 -19.38 -20.58 6.35
CA LEU A 40 -19.25 -22.02 6.49
C LEU A 40 -19.36 -22.48 7.96
N ASP A 41 -18.72 -21.74 8.87
CA ASP A 41 -18.79 -22.03 10.31
C ASP A 41 -20.22 -21.85 10.84
N ALA A 42 -20.93 -20.80 10.42
CA ALA A 42 -22.34 -20.59 10.78
C ALA A 42 -23.26 -21.68 10.22
N GLU A 43 -23.07 -22.11 8.97
CA GLU A 43 -23.80 -23.22 8.35
C GLU A 43 -23.64 -24.51 9.18
N ALA A 44 -22.42 -24.82 9.64
CA ALA A 44 -22.18 -26.01 10.45
C ALA A 44 -22.86 -25.96 11.82
N GLU A 45 -22.94 -24.78 12.45
CA GLU A 45 -23.69 -24.62 13.70
C GLU A 45 -25.19 -24.81 13.50
N VAL A 46 -25.76 -24.29 12.41
CA VAL A 46 -27.16 -24.53 12.05
C VAL A 46 -27.43 -26.02 11.84
N GLU A 47 -26.55 -26.72 11.13
CA GLU A 47 -26.72 -28.16 10.90
C GLU A 47 -26.62 -28.98 12.20
N ARG A 48 -25.71 -28.59 13.10
CA ARG A 48 -25.60 -29.18 14.45
C ARG A 48 -26.88 -28.97 15.26
N ASP A 49 -27.47 -27.77 15.19
CA ASP A 49 -28.70 -27.47 15.92
C ASP A 49 -29.89 -28.23 15.34
N ASN A 50 -30.02 -28.32 14.02
CA ASN A 50 -31.05 -29.12 13.35
C ASN A 50 -30.98 -30.59 13.78
N ALA A 51 -29.78 -31.17 13.81
CA ALA A 51 -29.55 -32.55 14.23
C ALA A 51 -29.92 -32.84 15.69
N ARG A 52 -30.01 -31.82 16.56
CA ARG A 52 -30.52 -31.99 17.95
C ARG A 52 -32.03 -32.16 17.99
N HIS A 53 -32.74 -31.62 17.00
CA HIS A 53 -34.20 -31.56 16.97
C HIS A 53 -34.82 -32.57 15.98
N ASP A 54 -34.05 -33.06 15.01
CA ASP A 54 -34.48 -34.07 14.03
C ASP A 54 -33.50 -35.26 13.97
N SER A 55 -34.04 -36.46 14.22
CA SER A 55 -33.29 -37.71 14.14
C SER A 55 -32.79 -38.01 12.74
N SER A 56 -33.49 -37.59 11.69
CA SER A 56 -33.07 -37.80 10.30
C SER A 56 -31.84 -36.93 9.98
N SER A 57 -31.88 -35.64 10.33
CA SER A 57 -30.70 -34.76 10.28
C SER A 57 -29.53 -35.31 11.11
N GLY A 58 -29.79 -35.86 12.30
CA GLY A 58 -28.77 -36.49 13.13
C GLY A 58 -28.01 -37.63 12.44
N MET A 59 -28.69 -38.44 11.63
CA MET A 59 -28.05 -39.53 10.87
C MET A 59 -27.11 -39.00 9.78
N MET A 60 -27.41 -37.84 9.18
CA MET A 60 -26.65 -37.25 8.07
C MET A 60 -25.55 -36.28 8.52
N LEU A 61 -25.61 -35.79 9.78
CA LEU A 61 -24.70 -34.77 10.31
C LEU A 61 -23.22 -35.12 10.12
N GLN A 62 -22.82 -36.37 10.36
CA GLN A 62 -21.42 -36.77 10.22
C GLN A 62 -20.91 -36.65 8.78
N ALA A 63 -21.72 -37.03 7.80
CA ALA A 63 -21.37 -36.88 6.39
C ALA A 63 -21.26 -35.39 6.00
N TYR A 64 -22.19 -34.57 6.48
CA TYR A 64 -22.16 -33.12 6.27
C TYR A 64 -20.89 -32.49 6.86
N LEU A 65 -20.55 -32.79 8.12
CA LEU A 65 -19.40 -32.22 8.81
C LEU A 65 -18.07 -32.63 8.14
N ASN A 66 -17.99 -33.82 7.57
CA ASN A 66 -16.83 -34.22 6.77
C ASN A 66 -16.68 -33.36 5.50
N GLY A 67 -17.78 -33.09 4.79
CA GLY A 67 -17.76 -32.20 3.62
C GLY A 67 -17.48 -30.74 3.99
N TRP A 68 -18.06 -30.25 5.08
CA TRP A 68 -17.77 -28.93 5.65
C TRP A 68 -16.29 -28.78 5.98
N LYS A 69 -15.66 -29.78 6.62
CA LYS A 69 -14.24 -29.73 6.97
C LYS A 69 -13.36 -29.50 5.74
N GLN A 70 -13.66 -30.17 4.63
CA GLN A 70 -12.93 -29.97 3.38
C GLN A 70 -13.17 -28.56 2.81
N ARG A 71 -14.42 -28.12 2.67
CA ARG A 71 -14.76 -26.77 2.17
C ARG A 71 -14.10 -25.66 3.00
N ARG A 72 -14.09 -25.83 4.32
CA ARG A 72 -13.47 -24.89 5.25
C ARG A 72 -11.95 -24.85 5.08
N ALA A 73 -11.30 -26.00 4.98
CA ALA A 73 -9.86 -26.06 4.73
C ALA A 73 -9.48 -25.41 3.39
N ASP A 74 -10.28 -25.61 2.34
CA ASP A 74 -10.06 -24.99 1.04
C ASP A 74 -10.21 -23.45 1.12
N ALA A 75 -11.24 -22.96 1.82
CA ALA A 75 -11.44 -21.52 2.05
C ALA A 75 -10.33 -20.89 2.91
N GLU A 76 -9.87 -21.59 3.95
CA GLU A 76 -8.73 -21.14 4.77
C GLU A 76 -7.43 -21.08 3.97
N ALA A 77 -7.20 -22.04 3.07
CA ALA A 77 -6.05 -22.02 2.17
C ALA A 77 -6.10 -20.84 1.19
N GLU A 78 -7.29 -20.48 0.69
CA GLU A 78 -7.50 -19.29 -0.14
C GLU A 78 -7.19 -18.01 0.65
N VAL A 79 -7.69 -17.88 1.89
CA VAL A 79 -7.37 -16.74 2.77
C VAL A 79 -5.87 -16.62 2.98
N ALA A 80 -5.17 -17.73 3.25
CA ALA A 80 -3.72 -17.75 3.45
C ALA A 80 -2.97 -17.30 2.19
N ALA A 81 -3.40 -17.76 1.01
CA ALA A 81 -2.81 -17.36 -0.27
C ALA A 81 -3.00 -15.85 -0.54
N ILE A 82 -4.20 -15.31 -0.29
CA ILE A 82 -4.47 -13.88 -0.46
C ILE A 82 -3.70 -13.05 0.59
N ALA A 83 -3.56 -13.54 1.82
CA ALA A 83 -2.77 -12.86 2.84
C ALA A 83 -1.29 -12.73 2.45
N ALA A 84 -0.70 -13.76 1.85
CA ALA A 84 0.66 -13.69 1.31
C ALA A 84 0.75 -12.72 0.11
N GLU A 85 -0.26 -12.70 -0.76
CA GLU A 85 -0.37 -11.72 -1.85
C GLU A 85 -0.42 -10.27 -1.31
N GLU A 86 -1.21 -10.06 -0.26
CA GLU A 86 -1.38 -8.77 0.42
C GLU A 86 -0.07 -8.29 1.04
N GLU A 87 0.68 -9.17 1.70
CA GLU A 87 1.99 -8.87 2.25
C GLU A 87 2.97 -8.41 1.16
N GLY A 88 3.08 -9.16 0.06
CA GLY A 88 3.92 -8.76 -1.07
C GLY A 88 3.48 -7.44 -1.71
N ALA A 89 2.18 -7.16 -1.76
CA ALA A 89 1.66 -5.88 -2.26
C ALA A 89 1.99 -4.71 -1.33
N ARG A 90 1.96 -4.92 0.00
CA ARG A 90 2.38 -3.92 1.00
C ARG A 90 3.87 -3.62 0.91
N ASP A 91 4.70 -4.65 0.72
CA ASP A 91 6.15 -4.47 0.54
C ASP A 91 6.45 -3.67 -0.74
N ALA A 92 5.80 -4.01 -1.85
CA ALA A 92 5.93 -3.26 -3.10
C ALA A 92 5.50 -1.79 -2.94
N LEU A 93 4.38 -1.54 -2.25
CA LEU A 93 3.90 -0.19 -1.98
C LEU A 93 4.88 0.60 -1.10
N THR A 94 5.44 -0.04 -0.07
CA THR A 94 6.48 0.55 0.78
C THR A 94 7.68 0.97 -0.04
N GLY A 95 8.20 0.08 -0.89
CA GLY A 95 9.34 0.39 -1.76
C GLY A 95 9.06 1.54 -2.74
N ALA A 96 7.88 1.59 -3.34
CA ALA A 96 7.49 2.68 -4.23
C ALA A 96 7.39 4.03 -3.49
N PHE A 97 6.86 4.03 -2.26
CA PHE A 97 6.81 5.22 -1.42
C PHE A 97 8.22 5.72 -1.05
N GLU A 98 9.11 4.82 -0.67
CA GLU A 98 10.50 5.17 -0.37
C GLU A 98 11.19 5.82 -1.57
N GLU A 99 10.99 5.27 -2.77
CA GLU A 99 11.58 5.81 -4.00
C GLU A 99 11.02 7.19 -4.35
N LEU A 100 9.70 7.38 -4.23
CA LEU A 100 9.06 8.69 -4.36
C LEU A 100 9.70 9.71 -3.40
N LYS A 101 9.91 9.34 -2.13
CA LYS A 101 10.55 10.22 -1.14
C LYS A 101 11.98 10.57 -1.48
N LYS A 102 12.76 9.66 -2.06
CA LYS A 102 14.11 9.96 -2.56
C LYS A 102 14.04 11.04 -3.66
N PHE A 103 13.12 10.91 -4.61
CA PHE A 103 12.98 11.90 -5.68
C PHE A 103 12.54 13.27 -5.15
N GLU A 104 11.59 13.31 -4.22
CA GLU A 104 11.16 14.55 -3.55
C GLU A 104 12.34 15.22 -2.82
N HIS A 105 13.12 14.44 -2.07
CA HIS A 105 14.27 14.95 -1.32
C HIS A 105 15.37 15.51 -2.24
N VAL A 106 15.71 14.80 -3.32
CA VAL A 106 16.69 15.26 -4.30
C VAL A 106 16.21 16.52 -5.02
N ALA A 107 14.92 16.60 -5.36
CA ALA A 107 14.33 17.77 -5.99
C ALA A 107 14.40 19.01 -5.07
N GLU A 108 14.11 18.83 -3.78
CA GLU A 108 14.15 19.92 -2.81
C GLU A 108 15.59 20.37 -2.52
N THR A 109 16.51 19.44 -2.32
CA THR A 109 17.94 19.75 -2.15
C THR A 109 18.49 20.53 -3.35
N THR A 110 18.12 20.12 -4.56
CA THR A 110 18.49 20.83 -5.79
C THR A 110 17.91 22.24 -5.83
N ARG A 111 16.67 22.44 -5.35
CA ARG A 111 16.03 23.76 -5.27
C ARG A 111 16.76 24.66 -4.28
N LEU A 112 17.04 24.17 -3.08
CA LEU A 112 17.75 24.92 -2.04
C LEU A 112 19.15 25.33 -2.50
N ASN A 113 19.91 24.40 -3.10
CA ASN A 113 21.25 24.68 -3.62
C ASN A 113 21.23 25.81 -4.68
N LYS A 114 20.20 25.85 -5.55
CA LYS A 114 20.04 26.92 -6.54
C LYS A 114 19.77 28.28 -5.88
N LEU A 115 18.91 28.32 -4.86
CA LEU A 115 18.63 29.54 -4.11
C LEU A 115 19.87 30.06 -3.39
N THR A 116 20.60 29.17 -2.70
CA THR A 116 21.86 29.54 -2.04
C THR A 116 22.90 30.05 -3.04
N ALA A 117 23.04 29.40 -4.20
CA ALA A 117 23.96 29.86 -5.23
C ALA A 117 23.56 31.23 -5.81
N ALA A 118 22.26 31.50 -6.01
CA ALA A 118 21.78 32.80 -6.46
C ALA A 118 22.07 33.89 -5.42
N ALA A 119 21.75 33.65 -4.15
CA ALA A 119 22.02 34.58 -3.05
C ALA A 119 23.52 34.90 -2.92
N LYS A 120 24.40 33.90 -3.09
CA LYS A 120 25.86 34.11 -3.09
C LYS A 120 26.33 35.00 -4.24
N ARG A 121 25.77 34.83 -5.44
CA ARG A 121 26.12 35.68 -6.60
C ARG A 121 25.63 37.11 -6.40
N GLU A 122 24.43 37.28 -5.86
CA GLU A 122 23.85 38.59 -5.58
C GLU A 122 24.64 39.34 -4.49
N ALA A 123 24.99 38.66 -3.39
CA ALA A 123 25.87 39.22 -2.36
C ALA A 123 27.22 39.68 -2.92
N ALA A 124 27.88 38.84 -3.74
CA ALA A 124 29.14 39.20 -4.38
C ALA A 124 29.01 40.43 -5.29
N ALA A 125 27.90 40.56 -6.03
CA ALA A 125 27.64 41.73 -6.86
C ALA A 125 27.45 43.01 -6.02
N TYR A 126 26.76 42.93 -4.89
CA TYR A 126 26.62 44.05 -3.96
C TYR A 126 27.94 44.45 -3.32
N ASP A 127 28.78 43.48 -2.95
CA ASP A 127 30.11 43.72 -2.40
C ASP A 127 31.00 44.45 -3.41
N GLU A 128 30.99 44.03 -4.68
CA GLU A 128 31.72 44.72 -5.76
C GLU A 128 31.25 46.16 -5.97
N MET A 129 29.94 46.42 -5.97
CA MET A 129 29.40 47.78 -6.09
C MET A 129 29.78 48.65 -4.89
N GLY A 130 29.81 48.07 -3.69
CA GLY A 130 30.26 48.75 -2.48
C GLY A 130 31.75 49.12 -2.56
N LEU A 131 32.58 48.23 -3.08
CA LEU A 131 34.00 48.49 -3.30
C LEU A 131 34.23 49.59 -4.34
N ARG A 132 33.51 49.58 -5.47
CA ARG A 132 33.61 50.63 -6.51
C ARG A 132 33.24 52.01 -5.95
N ARG A 133 32.11 52.12 -5.21
CA ARG A 133 31.70 53.40 -4.60
C ARG A 133 32.69 53.93 -3.56
N ARG A 134 33.37 53.06 -2.81
CA ARG A 134 34.43 53.49 -1.87
C ARG A 134 35.71 53.93 -2.56
N ALA A 135 35.97 53.51 -3.80
CA ALA A 135 37.14 53.91 -4.56
C ALA A 135 36.94 55.23 -5.32
N GLU A 136 35.69 55.64 -5.54
CA GLU A 136 35.33 56.86 -6.27
C GLU A 136 35.11 58.09 -5.36
N GLY A 137 35.00 57.90 -4.04
CA GLY A 137 34.85 58.97 -3.05
C GLY A 137 36.11 59.16 -2.21
#